data_AF-A0A177T5P2-F1
#
_entry.id   AF-A0A177T5P2-F1
#
_cell.length_a   1.000
_cell.length_b   1.000
_cell.length_c   1.000
_cell.angle_alpha   90.00
_cell.angle_beta   90.00
_cell.angle_gamma   90.00
#
_symmetry.space_group_name_H-M   'P 1'
#
loop_
_entity.id
_entity.type
_entity.pdbx_description
1 polymer ?
#
loop_
_entity_poly.entity_id
_entity_poly.type
_entity_poly.pdbx_seq_one_letter_code
_entity_poly.pdbx_strand_id
1 'polypeptide(L)'
;MAAKVPRAKAKPMFKIIPNLTLYNEAHGVLRARYPCAKPPQIMVELGALKVPMGGMTSLKYEADPSYCVAPLVGVSKEAVPNGDAMAGGYLYSNLYVVVDMDKGMVGYALKA
;
A
#
# COMPACT_ATOMS: atom_id res chain seq x y z
N MET A 1 -5.90 -6.19 -2.52
CA MET A 1 -5.58 -5.15 -3.55
C MET A 1 -4.59 -4.15 -2.97
N ALA A 2 -3.61 -3.70 -3.77
CA ALA A 2 -2.59 -2.73 -3.35
C ALA A 2 -3.19 -1.34 -3.07
N ALA A 3 -2.56 -0.60 -2.15
CA ALA A 3 -2.83 0.81 -1.95
C ALA A 3 -2.35 1.61 -3.16
N LYS A 4 -3.13 2.60 -3.60
CA LYS A 4 -2.75 3.51 -4.70
C LYS A 4 -2.30 4.82 -4.11
N VAL A 5 -1.09 5.26 -4.44
CA VAL A 5 -0.48 6.48 -3.92
C VAL A 5 -0.11 7.37 -5.11
N PRO A 6 -0.32 8.69 -5.05
CA PRO A 6 0.15 9.58 -6.12
C PRO A 6 1.63 9.38 -6.40
N ARG A 7 2.01 9.32 -7.67
CA ARG A 7 3.40 9.03 -8.11
C ARG A 7 4.46 9.88 -7.40
N ALA A 8 4.18 11.17 -7.22
CA ALA A 8 5.05 12.13 -6.55
C ALA A 8 5.33 11.77 -5.08
N LYS A 9 4.35 11.16 -4.38
CA LYS A 9 4.49 10.67 -3.00
C LYS A 9 5.08 9.25 -2.96
N ALA A 10 4.71 8.39 -3.90
CA ALA A 10 5.15 7.00 -3.95
C ALA A 10 6.66 6.85 -4.25
N LYS A 11 7.20 7.64 -5.18
CA LYS A 11 8.61 7.55 -5.60
C LYS A 11 9.60 7.74 -4.43
N PRO A 12 9.48 8.78 -3.58
CA PRO A 12 10.33 8.89 -2.40
C PRO A 12 10.03 7.81 -1.35
N MET A 13 8.76 7.41 -1.14
CA MET A 13 8.41 6.32 -0.22
C MET A 13 9.14 5.01 -0.56
N PHE A 14 9.18 4.64 -1.84
CA PHE A 14 9.87 3.43 -2.29
C PHE A 14 11.38 3.44 -2.06
N LYS A 15 12.00 4.62 -1.93
CA LYS A 15 13.43 4.75 -1.67
C LYS A 15 13.77 4.66 -0.18
N ILE A 16 12.84 5.04 0.70
CA ILE A 16 13.08 5.09 2.15
C ILE A 16 12.63 3.82 2.87
N ILE A 17 11.66 3.08 2.33
CA ILE A 17 11.20 1.84 2.94
C ILE A 17 12.26 0.75 2.71
N PRO A 18 12.85 0.17 3.78
CA PRO A 18 13.85 -0.88 3.65
C PRO A 18 13.33 -2.07 2.84
N ASN A 19 14.21 -2.67 2.06
CA ASN A 19 13.95 -3.86 1.22
C ASN A 19 12.97 -3.64 0.05
N LEU A 20 12.47 -2.42 -0.20
CA LEU A 20 11.72 -2.12 -1.42
C LEU A 20 12.66 -1.73 -2.56
N THR A 21 12.46 -2.36 -3.72
CA THR A 21 13.17 -2.08 -4.95
C THR A 21 12.17 -1.75 -6.04
N LEU A 22 12.25 -0.55 -6.62
CA LEU A 22 11.45 -0.15 -7.77
C LEU A 22 11.83 -0.99 -9.01
N TYR A 23 10.86 -1.52 -9.74
CA TYR A 23 11.11 -2.37 -10.92
C TYR A 23 10.26 -2.02 -12.15
N ASN A 24 9.23 -1.18 -12.02
CA ASN A 24 8.44 -0.72 -13.15
C ASN A 24 8.09 0.76 -12.96
N GLU A 25 8.40 1.58 -13.97
CA GLU A 25 8.07 3.00 -14.03
C GLU A 25 7.15 3.38 -15.21
N ALA A 26 6.76 2.39 -16.02
CA ALA A 26 6.07 2.58 -17.30
C ALA A 26 4.61 3.01 -17.12
N HIS A 27 4.08 3.69 -18.15
CA HIS A 27 2.65 4.02 -18.30
C HIS A 27 1.99 4.64 -17.06
N GLY A 28 2.70 5.54 -16.37
CA GLY A 28 2.16 6.26 -15.21
C GLY A 28 2.07 5.43 -13.92
N VAL A 29 2.52 4.16 -13.92
CA VAL A 29 2.51 3.30 -12.74
C VAL A 29 3.93 3.12 -12.20
N LEU A 30 4.09 3.20 -10.87
CA LEU A 30 5.30 2.81 -10.16
C LEU A 30 5.03 1.53 -9.38
N ARG A 31 5.82 0.48 -9.63
CA ARG A 31 5.76 -0.78 -8.86
C ARG A 31 7.09 -1.06 -8.20
N ALA A 32 7.02 -1.53 -6.96
CA ALA A 32 8.17 -2.00 -6.20
C ALA A 32 7.99 -3.46 -5.81
N ARG A 33 9.11 -4.14 -5.60
CA ARG A 33 9.21 -5.53 -5.14
C ARG A 33 10.08 -5.59 -3.88
N TYR A 34 9.99 -6.67 -3.14
CA TYR A 34 10.84 -6.96 -1.98
C TYR A 34 11.23 -8.44 -1.94
N PRO A 35 12.37 -8.83 -1.34
CA PRO A 35 12.68 -10.24 -1.11
C PRO A 35 11.59 -10.87 -0.25
N CYS A 36 10.95 -11.95 -0.70
CA CYS A 36 9.82 -12.55 0.03
C CYS A 36 10.19 -12.99 1.45
N ALA A 37 11.45 -13.37 1.68
CA ALA A 37 11.98 -13.73 3.00
C ALA A 37 12.19 -12.53 3.94
N LYS A 38 12.13 -11.29 3.43
CA LYS A 38 12.35 -10.04 4.17
C LYS A 38 11.26 -9.01 3.81
N PRO A 39 9.99 -9.25 4.19
CA PRO A 39 8.91 -8.32 3.90
C PRO A 39 9.16 -6.94 4.55
N PRO A 40 8.82 -5.84 3.86
CA PRO A 40 8.91 -4.52 4.44
C PRO A 40 7.86 -4.35 5.54
N GLN A 41 8.21 -3.66 6.62
CA GLN A 41 7.26 -3.24 7.64
C GLN A 41 6.70 -1.87 7.27
N ILE A 42 5.44 -1.83 6.87
CA ILE A 42 4.75 -0.60 6.46
C ILE A 42 3.58 -0.39 7.41
N MET A 43 3.61 0.70 8.17
CA MET A 43 2.53 1.07 9.08
C MET A 43 1.75 2.24 8.48
N VAL A 44 0.43 2.16 8.52
CA VAL A 44 -0.48 3.26 8.21
C VAL A 44 -1.05 3.77 9.52
N GLU A 45 -0.98 5.08 9.72
CA GLU A 45 -1.54 5.73 10.91
C GLU A 45 -2.93 6.26 10.57
N LEU A 46 -3.93 5.84 11.35
CA LEU A 46 -5.32 6.28 11.28
C LEU A 46 -5.68 6.89 12.64
N GLY A 47 -5.45 8.19 12.80
CA GLY A 47 -5.48 8.84 14.11
C GLY A 47 -4.39 8.25 15.02
N ALA A 48 -4.77 7.80 16.22
CA ALA A 48 -3.85 7.10 17.14
C ALA A 48 -3.62 5.62 16.78
N LEU A 49 -4.39 5.06 15.85
CA LEU A 49 -4.30 3.65 15.48
C LEU A 49 -3.13 3.43 14.50
N LYS A 50 -2.23 2.50 14.84
CA LYS A 50 -1.15 2.05 13.94
C LYS A 50 -1.53 0.72 13.32
N VAL A 51 -1.71 0.71 12.01
CA VAL A 51 -2.19 -0.45 11.26
C VAL A 51 -1.07 -0.98 10.38
N PRO A 52 -0.65 -2.25 10.55
CA PRO A 52 0.26 -2.84 9.59
C PRO A 52 -0.45 -2.95 8.23
N MET A 53 0.12 -2.37 7.19
CA MET A 53 -0.24 -2.70 5.82
C MET A 53 0.31 -4.10 5.57
N GLY A 54 -0.59 -5.09 5.45
CA GLY A 54 -0.30 -6.50 5.77
C GLY A 54 1.07 -7.05 5.37
N GLY A 55 1.59 -7.94 6.21
CA GLY A 55 2.77 -8.74 5.92
C GLY A 55 2.50 -9.72 4.79
N MET A 56 3.43 -9.80 3.84
CA MET A 56 3.42 -10.67 2.66
C MET A 56 2.17 -10.53 1.79
N THR A 57 2.30 -9.77 0.70
CA THR A 57 1.49 -10.09 -0.47
C THR A 57 1.82 -11.53 -0.89
N SER A 58 0.79 -12.36 -1.12
CA SER A 58 0.99 -13.69 -1.73
C SER A 58 1.38 -13.60 -3.22
N LEU A 59 1.47 -12.37 -3.75
CA LEU A 59 1.80 -12.07 -5.13
C LEU A 59 3.31 -12.11 -5.34
N LYS A 60 3.77 -13.19 -5.98
CA LYS A 60 5.14 -13.33 -6.46
C LYS A 60 5.40 -12.38 -7.63
N TYR A 61 6.64 -11.90 -7.72
CA TYR A 61 7.11 -11.18 -8.90
C TYR A 61 7.44 -12.20 -9.99
N GLU A 62 6.76 -12.11 -11.14
CA GLU A 62 6.79 -13.14 -12.18
C GLU A 62 8.20 -13.42 -12.73
N ALA A 63 9.01 -12.37 -12.93
CA ALA A 63 10.35 -12.54 -13.48
C ALA A 63 11.36 -13.09 -12.45
N ASP A 64 11.05 -13.03 -11.14
CA ASP A 64 11.87 -13.64 -10.09
C ASP A 64 11.02 -13.94 -8.85
N PRO A 65 10.62 -15.21 -8.63
CA PRO A 65 9.71 -15.60 -7.56
C PRO A 65 10.34 -15.59 -6.15
N SER A 66 11.64 -15.30 -6.05
CA SER A 66 12.27 -14.95 -4.77
C SER A 66 11.81 -13.57 -4.26
N TYR A 67 11.26 -12.74 -5.15
CA TYR A 67 10.66 -11.45 -4.83
C TYR A 67 9.13 -11.50 -4.83
N CYS A 68 8.55 -10.64 -4.01
CA CYS A 68 7.13 -10.43 -3.84
C CYS A 68 6.78 -8.99 -4.23
N VAL A 69 5.57 -8.76 -4.73
CA VAL A 69 5.11 -7.44 -5.19
C VAL A 69 4.68 -6.58 -4.01
N ALA A 70 5.14 -5.33 -3.91
CA ALA A 70 4.79 -4.44 -2.80
C ALA A 70 3.27 -4.23 -2.67
N PRO A 71 2.72 -4.08 -1.45
CA PRO A 71 1.31 -3.83 -1.23
C PRO A 71 0.88 -2.39 -1.56
N LEU A 72 1.75 -1.59 -2.20
CA LEU A 72 1.47 -0.23 -2.66
C LEU A 72 1.98 -0.02 -4.10
N VAL A 73 1.28 0.82 -4.84
CA VAL A 73 1.62 1.22 -6.20
C VAL A 73 1.54 2.74 -6.33
N GLY A 74 2.52 3.33 -7.01
CA GLY A 74 2.44 4.73 -7.42
C GLY A 74 1.59 4.84 -8.68
N VAL A 75 0.66 5.79 -8.73
CA VAL A 75 -0.24 5.97 -9.88
C VAL A 75 -0.28 7.43 -10.34
N SER A 76 -0.72 7.65 -11.57
CA SER A 76 -0.84 8.98 -12.17
C SER A 76 -1.99 9.80 -11.56
N LYS A 77 -2.03 11.09 -11.88
CA LYS A 77 -3.07 12.01 -11.37
C LYS A 77 -4.45 11.56 -11.82
N GLU A 78 -4.60 11.01 -13.01
CA GLU A 78 -5.88 10.54 -13.55
C GLU A 78 -6.47 9.41 -12.70
N ALA A 79 -5.62 8.58 -12.07
CA ALA A 79 -6.05 7.49 -11.20
C ALA A 79 -6.38 7.93 -9.76
N VAL A 80 -5.79 9.04 -9.29
CA VAL A 80 -6.03 9.65 -7.97
C VAL A 80 -6.13 11.19 -8.13
N PRO A 81 -7.25 11.70 -8.66
CA PRO A 81 -7.36 13.11 -9.11
C PRO A 81 -7.08 14.13 -8.02
N ASN A 82 -7.50 13.84 -6.80
CA ASN A 82 -7.35 14.72 -5.64
C ASN A 82 -5.93 14.68 -5.02
N GLY A 83 -5.04 13.80 -5.50
CA GLY A 83 -3.71 13.64 -4.92
C GLY A 83 -3.70 12.92 -3.57
N ASP A 84 -4.80 12.24 -3.24
CA ASP A 84 -4.93 11.41 -2.03
C ASP A 84 -4.50 9.97 -2.29
N ALA A 85 -4.07 9.30 -1.22
CA ALA A 85 -3.83 7.87 -1.26
C ALA A 85 -5.17 7.13 -1.11
N MET A 86 -5.38 6.11 -1.94
CA MET A 86 -6.51 5.20 -1.79
C MET A 86 -6.05 3.97 -1.02
N ALA A 87 -6.65 3.75 0.14
CA ALA A 87 -6.46 2.53 0.91
C ALA A 87 -6.90 1.30 0.09
N GLY A 88 -6.00 0.33 -0.03
CA GLY A 88 -6.27 -0.92 -0.74
C GLY A 88 -6.74 -2.03 0.18
N GLY A 89 -7.25 -3.12 -0.40
CA GLY A 89 -7.70 -4.28 0.36
C GLY A 89 -6.65 -4.92 1.29
N TYR A 90 -5.35 -4.74 1.04
CA TYR A 90 -4.30 -5.21 1.97
C TYR A 90 -4.23 -4.42 3.29
N LEU A 91 -4.73 -3.19 3.32
CA LEU A 91 -4.87 -2.44 4.56
C LEU A 91 -6.15 -2.90 5.29
N TYR A 92 -7.26 -2.97 4.56
CA TYR A 92 -8.56 -3.35 5.11
C TYR A 92 -8.66 -4.81 5.54
N SER A 93 -7.78 -5.69 5.06
CA SER A 93 -7.69 -7.06 5.57
C SER A 93 -7.35 -7.12 7.05
N ASN A 94 -6.65 -6.10 7.59
CA ASN A 94 -6.27 -6.00 8.99
C ASN A 94 -7.22 -5.12 9.84
N LEU A 95 -8.33 -4.65 9.25
CA LEU A 95 -9.26 -3.72 9.89
C LEU A 95 -10.69 -4.22 9.89
N TYR A 96 -11.39 -4.01 10.99
CA TYR A 96 -12.83 -3.78 10.99
C TYR A 96 -13.09 -2.32 10.63
N VAL A 97 -14.04 -2.09 9.74
CA VAL A 97 -14.38 -0.75 9.23
C VAL A 97 -15.86 -0.52 9.47
N VAL A 98 -16.19 0.58 10.14
CA VAL A 98 -17.56 1.05 10.32
C VAL A 98 -17.70 2.35 9.54
N VAL A 99 -18.70 2.42 8.66
CA VAL A 99 -19.05 3.64 7.94
C VAL A 99 -20.36 4.15 8.52
N ASP A 100 -20.28 5.25 9.27
CA ASP A 100 -21.42 5.95 9.82
C ASP A 100 -21.84 7.03 8.81
N MET A 101 -22.83 6.69 7.98
CA MET A 101 -23.30 7.57 6.91
C MET A 101 -24.00 8.82 7.44
N ASP A 102 -24.69 8.71 8.58
CA ASP A 102 -25.44 9.81 9.19
C ASP A 102 -24.50 10.89 9.72
N LYS A 103 -23.35 10.49 10.24
CA LYS A 103 -22.32 11.41 10.74
C LYS A 103 -21.22 11.71 9.74
N GLY A 104 -21.23 11.08 8.56
CA GLY A 104 -20.16 11.18 7.57
C GLY A 104 -18.80 10.73 8.12
N MET A 105 -18.77 9.70 8.96
CA MET A 105 -17.57 9.25 9.65
C MET A 105 -17.16 7.82 9.27
N VAL A 106 -15.87 7.54 9.37
CA VAL A 106 -15.33 6.18 9.25
C VAL A 106 -14.56 5.82 10.52
N GLY A 107 -14.96 4.73 11.16
CA GLY A 107 -14.31 4.16 12.33
C GLY A 107 -13.48 2.94 11.95
N TYR A 108 -12.32 2.79 12.60
CA TYR A 108 -11.38 1.70 12.37
C TYR A 108 -11.05 0.98 13.67
N ALA A 109 -11.00 -0.34 13.62
CA ALA A 109 -10.44 -1.17 14.69
C ALA A 109 -9.55 -2.25 14.07
N LEU A 110 -8.47 -2.62 14.76
CA LEU A 110 -7.63 -3.75 14.33
C LEU A 110 -8.44 -5.05 14.42
N LYS A 111 -8.25 -5.92 13.43
CA LYS A 111 -8.63 -7.33 13.54
C LYS A 111 -7.61 -8.03 14.44
N ALA A 112 -8.10 -8.86 15.36
CA ALA A 112 -7.27 -9.72 16.21
C ALA A 112 -6.68 -10.88 15.42
#